data_AF-B4LZD1-F1
#
_entry.id   AF-B4LZD1-F1
#
_cell.length_a   1.000
_cell.length_b   1.000
_cell.length_c   1.000
_cell.angle_alpha   90.00
_cell.angle_beta   90.00
_cell.angle_gamma   90.00
#
_symmetry.space_group_name_H-M   'P 1'
#
loop_
_entity.id
_entity.type
_entity.pdbx_description
1 polymer ?
#
loop_
_entity_poly.entity_id
_entity_poly.type
_entity_poly.pdbx_seq_one_letter_code
_entity_poly.pdbx_strand_id
1 'polypeptide(L)'
;MENSKETGIGTDSAALDKATLNTGDTMALKDLLEKRLIDCGWRKEIEQLIRNTLEERGVANLTHDQLAAMIIPNARALVPDVVRKEMLLRVREALQSPLPPSGKK
;
A
#
# COMPACT_ATOMS: atom_id res chain seq x y z
N MET A 1 -16.89 -31.77 -38.54
CA MET A 1 -17.70 -30.99 -37.58
C MET A 1 -17.26 -31.44 -36.21
N GLU A 2 -16.34 -30.70 -35.62
CA GLU A 2 -15.75 -31.03 -34.33
C GLU A 2 -15.55 -29.72 -33.57
N ASN A 3 -16.31 -29.53 -32.51
CA ASN A 3 -15.78 -28.85 -31.34
C ASN A 3 -16.49 -29.36 -30.08
N SER A 4 -15.65 -29.89 -29.20
CA SER A 4 -16.00 -30.62 -28.01
C SER A 4 -16.09 -29.71 -26.79
N LYS A 5 -17.00 -30.10 -25.89
CA LYS A 5 -16.93 -30.02 -24.42
C LYS A 5 -16.97 -28.65 -23.74
N GLU A 6 -18.18 -28.34 -23.29
CA GLU A 6 -18.52 -27.80 -21.98
C GLU A 6 -17.47 -28.08 -20.89
N THR A 7 -17.05 -27.02 -20.19
CA THR A 7 -16.72 -27.07 -18.77
C THR A 7 -17.13 -25.72 -18.18
N GLY A 8 -18.27 -25.73 -17.47
CA GLY A 8 -18.71 -24.60 -16.67
C GLY A 8 -17.76 -24.37 -15.51
N ILE A 9 -17.17 -23.17 -15.44
CA ILE A 9 -16.50 -22.71 -14.23
C ILE A 9 -17.54 -21.99 -13.40
N GLY A 10 -18.29 -22.79 -12.62
CA GLY A 10 -19.06 -22.28 -11.49
C GLY A 10 -18.08 -21.67 -10.50
N THR A 11 -17.92 -20.35 -10.56
CA THR A 11 -17.21 -19.62 -9.52
C THR A 11 -18.19 -19.44 -8.37
N ASP A 12 -18.27 -20.47 -7.54
CA ASP A 12 -18.90 -20.39 -6.22
C ASP A 12 -18.08 -19.39 -5.39
N SER A 13 -18.40 -18.09 -5.53
CA SER A 13 -17.95 -17.06 -4.59
C SER A 13 -18.79 -17.18 -3.32
N ALA A 14 -18.61 -18.29 -2.60
CA ALA A 14 -19.00 -18.41 -1.22
C ALA A 14 -18.25 -17.35 -0.42
N ALA A 15 -19.03 -16.42 0.14
CA ALA A 15 -18.70 -15.48 1.21
C ALA A 15 -17.22 -15.44 1.62
N LEU A 16 -16.45 -14.56 0.98
CA LEU A 16 -15.19 -14.09 1.54
C LEU A 16 -15.55 -13.28 2.79
N ASP A 17 -15.51 -13.91 3.97
CA ASP A 17 -15.44 -13.22 5.24
C ASP A 17 -14.37 -12.14 5.11
N LYS A 18 -14.82 -10.88 5.02
CA LYS A 18 -13.93 -9.74 4.81
C LYS A 18 -13.12 -9.57 6.08
N ALA A 19 -11.94 -10.19 6.14
CA ALA A 19 -10.98 -9.92 7.19
C ALA A 19 -10.70 -8.41 7.19
N THR A 20 -11.02 -7.75 8.31
CA THR A 20 -10.81 -6.31 8.49
C THR A 20 -9.65 -6.09 9.45
N LEU A 21 -8.82 -5.09 9.13
CA LEU A 21 -7.82 -4.62 10.09
C LEU A 21 -8.52 -3.83 11.18
N ASN A 22 -8.16 -4.07 12.44
CA ASN A 22 -8.54 -3.17 13.51
C ASN A 22 -7.73 -1.85 13.40
N THR A 23 -8.22 -0.81 14.05
CA THR A 23 -7.53 0.48 14.19
C THR A 23 -6.12 0.31 14.74
N GLY A 24 -5.93 -0.58 15.72
CA GLY A 24 -4.60 -0.87 16.31
C GLY A 24 -3.60 -1.41 15.29
N ASP A 25 -4.00 -2.43 14.53
CA ASP A 25 -3.15 -3.03 13.49
C ASP A 25 -2.84 -2.02 12.38
N THR A 26 -3.82 -1.21 12.00
CA THR A 26 -3.65 -0.15 11.00
C THR A 26 -2.63 0.90 11.46
N MET A 27 -2.69 1.33 12.72
CA MET A 27 -1.73 2.27 13.29
C MET A 27 -0.32 1.66 13.36
N ALA A 28 -0.20 0.41 13.81
CA ALA A 28 1.08 -0.29 13.90
C ALA A 28 1.73 -0.50 12.52
N LEU A 29 0.94 -0.86 11.50
CA LEU A 29 1.41 -1.01 10.13
C LEU A 29 1.87 0.33 9.53
N LYS A 30 1.15 1.42 9.83
CA LYS A 30 1.54 2.76 9.38
C LYS A 30 2.86 3.21 10.00
N ASP A 31 3.02 3.05 11.31
CA ASP A 31 4.26 3.37 12.04
C ASP A 31 5.45 2.55 11.52
N LEU A 32 5.24 1.25 11.29
CA LEU A 32 6.27 0.39 10.72
C LEU A 32 6.67 0.83 9.31
N LEU A 33 5.70 1.14 8.44
CA LEU A 33 5.97 1.63 7.10
C LEU A 33 6.76 2.94 7.14
N GLU A 34 6.37 3.90 7.99
CA GLU A 34 7.07 5.17 8.15
C GLU A 34 8.54 4.96 8.54
N LYS A 35 8.80 4.11 9.55
CA LYS A 35 10.16 3.74 9.97
C LYS A 35 10.96 3.12 8.83
N ARG A 36 10.37 2.18 8.09
CA ARG A 36 11.05 1.51 6.97
C ARG A 36 11.39 2.46 5.83
N LEU A 37 10.52 3.42 5.54
CA LEU A 37 10.76 4.45 4.53
C LEU A 37 11.83 5.47 4.97
N ILE A 38 11.96 5.74 6.26
CA ILE A 38 13.04 6.58 6.79
C ILE A 38 14.37 5.83 6.75
N ASP A 39 14.41 4.58 7.24
CA ASP A 39 15.61 3.76 7.34
C ASP A 39 16.24 3.47 5.97
N CYS A 40 15.42 3.20 4.95
CA CYS A 40 15.91 2.94 3.60
C CYS A 40 16.28 4.21 2.82
N GLY A 41 16.14 5.39 3.44
CA GLY A 41 16.49 6.67 2.84
C GLY A 41 15.42 7.26 1.92
N TRP A 42 14.29 6.57 1.71
CA TRP A 42 13.22 7.03 0.81
C TRP A 42 12.76 8.45 1.15
N ARG A 43 12.59 8.78 2.44
CA ARG A 43 12.20 10.14 2.85
C ARG A 43 13.16 11.21 2.30
N LYS A 44 14.47 10.97 2.38
CA LYS A 44 15.50 11.91 1.90
C LYS A 44 15.46 12.04 0.37
N GLU A 45 15.25 10.92 -0.33
CA GLU A 45 15.10 10.92 -1.79
C GLU A 45 13.90 11.74 -2.23
N ILE A 46 12.76 11.63 -1.54
CA ILE A 46 11.57 12.45 -1.86
C ILE A 46 11.82 13.92 -1.58
N GLU A 47 12.49 14.26 -0.47
CA GLU A 47 12.85 15.64 -0.18
C GLU A 47 13.80 16.24 -1.23
N GLN A 48 14.74 15.45 -1.76
CA GLN A 48 15.60 15.85 -2.88
C GLN A 48 14.81 16.02 -4.18
N LEU A 49 13.92 15.08 -4.50
CA LEU A 49 13.06 15.16 -5.68
C LEU A 49 12.19 16.42 -5.67
N ILE A 50 11.63 16.76 -4.51
CA ILE A 50 10.85 18.00 -4.33
C ILE A 50 11.72 19.23 -4.58
N ARG A 51 12.92 19.29 -4.00
CA ARG A 51 13.85 20.41 -4.19
C ARG A 51 14.24 20.59 -5.65
N ASN A 52 14.65 19.51 -6.32
CA ASN A 52 15.01 19.55 -7.74
C ASN A 52 13.84 20.04 -8.60
N THR A 53 12.62 19.53 -8.34
CA THR A 53 11.42 19.94 -9.08
C THR A 53 11.12 21.44 -8.90
N LEU A 54 11.31 21.97 -7.69
CA LEU A 54 11.12 23.39 -7.39
C LEU A 54 12.21 24.26 -8.02
N GLU A 55 13.46 23.79 -8.07
CA GLU A 55 14.56 24.48 -8.73
C GLU A 55 14.38 24.51 -10.25
N GLU A 56 13.93 23.41 -10.87
CA GLU A 56 13.72 23.32 -12.31
C GLU A 56 12.53 24.15 -12.81
N ARG A 57 11.42 24.18 -12.06
CA ARG A 57 10.18 24.86 -12.49
C ARG A 57 9.98 26.25 -11.90
N GLY A 58 10.74 26.58 -10.86
CA GLY A 58 10.62 27.81 -10.10
C GLY A 58 9.49 27.73 -9.06
N VAL A 59 9.83 28.06 -7.81
CA VAL A 59 8.93 28.01 -6.65
C VAL A 59 7.66 28.85 -6.84
N ALA A 60 7.76 29.99 -7.53
CA ALA A 60 6.62 30.90 -7.75
C ALA A 60 5.58 30.37 -8.76
N ASN A 61 5.92 29.35 -9.54
CA ASN A 61 5.06 28.82 -10.61
C ASN A 61 4.23 27.61 -10.19
N LEU A 62 4.46 27.05 -9.00
CA LEU A 62 3.84 25.81 -8.54
C LEU A 62 3.02 26.04 -7.27
N THR A 63 1.77 25.58 -7.30
CA THR A 63 0.96 25.43 -6.09
C THR A 63 1.32 24.12 -5.38
N HIS A 64 1.01 24.04 -4.10
CA HIS A 64 1.22 22.81 -3.32
C HIS A 64 0.52 21.59 -3.93
N ASP A 65 -0.71 21.77 -4.43
CA ASP A 65 -1.49 20.70 -5.05
C ASP A 65 -0.84 20.19 -6.35
N GLN A 66 -0.37 21.12 -7.21
CA GLN A 66 0.34 20.76 -8.44
C GLN A 66 1.66 20.04 -8.14
N LEU A 67 2.40 20.52 -7.15
CA LEU A 67 3.63 19.86 -6.69
C LEU A 67 3.32 18.44 -6.17
N ALA A 68 2.28 18.28 -5.34
CA ALA A 68 1.88 16.99 -4.82
C ALA A 68 1.46 16.03 -5.95
N ALA A 69 0.64 16.49 -6.91
CA ALA A 69 0.19 15.70 -8.06
C ALA A 69 1.36 15.18 -8.90
N MET A 70 2.45 15.94 -8.99
CA MET A 70 3.68 15.51 -9.67
C MET A 70 4.56 14.58 -8.83
N ILE A 71 4.74 14.89 -7.55
CA ILE A 71 5.71 14.19 -6.69
C ILE A 71 5.16 12.85 -6.19
N ILE A 72 3.89 12.78 -5.81
CA ILE A 72 3.27 11.56 -5.24
C ILE A 72 3.46 10.30 -6.12
N PRO A 73 3.19 10.31 -7.46
CA PRO A 73 3.38 9.11 -8.27
C PRO A 73 4.84 8.66 -8.32
N ASN A 74 5.78 9.60 -8.41
CA ASN A 74 7.22 9.30 -8.36
C ASN A 74 7.62 8.74 -6.99
N ALA A 75 7.13 9.36 -5.91
CA ALA A 75 7.39 8.91 -4.56
C ALA A 75 6.90 7.47 -4.33
N ARG A 76 5.70 7.14 -4.81
CA ARG A 76 5.17 5.76 -4.76
C ARG A 76 6.00 4.77 -5.55
N ALA A 77 6.52 5.16 -6.72
CA ALA A 77 7.38 4.32 -7.55
C ALA A 77 8.75 4.07 -6.91
N LEU A 78 9.28 5.05 -6.16
CA LEU A 78 10.57 4.94 -5.46
C LEU A 78 10.52 4.03 -4.22
N VAL A 79 9.35 3.57 -3.78
CA VAL A 79 9.27 2.64 -2.64
C VAL A 79 9.95 1.31 -3.01
N PRO A 80 11.00 0.90 -2.28
CA PRO A 80 11.73 -0.33 -2.59
C PRO A 80 10.84 -1.58 -2.52
N ASP A 81 11.08 -2.55 -3.41
CA ASP A 81 10.34 -3.81 -3.45
C ASP A 81 10.40 -4.58 -2.13
N VAL A 82 11.54 -4.51 -1.43
CA VAL A 82 11.72 -5.13 -0.12
C VAL A 82 10.74 -4.59 0.91
N VAL A 83 10.50 -3.27 0.94
CA VAL A 83 9.56 -2.63 1.87
C VAL A 83 8.12 -3.01 1.49
N ARG A 84 7.78 -2.99 0.19
CA ARG A 84 6.45 -3.41 -0.28
C ARG A 84 6.13 -4.86 0.10
N LYS A 85 7.10 -5.77 -0.09
CA LYS A 85 6.97 -7.19 0.27
C LYS A 85 6.84 -7.39 1.78
N GLU A 86 7.64 -6.69 2.58
CA GLU A 86 7.53 -6.73 4.05
C GLU A 86 6.13 -6.28 4.48
N MET A 87 5.64 -5.14 3.98
CA MET A 87 4.32 -4.63 4.38
C MET A 87 3.19 -5.58 3.98
N LEU A 88 3.26 -6.18 2.79
CA LEU A 88 2.26 -7.15 2.35
C LEU A 88 2.23 -8.38 3.28
N LEU A 89 3.39 -8.85 3.73
CA LEU A 89 3.48 -9.95 4.69
C LEU A 89 2.83 -9.55 6.03
N ARG A 90 3.17 -8.38 6.57
CA ARG A 90 2.60 -7.91 7.85
C ARG A 90 1.09 -7.70 7.79
N VAL A 91 0.57 -7.20 6.67
CA VAL A 91 -0.88 -7.08 6.45
C VAL A 91 -1.54 -8.45 6.48
N ARG A 92 -0.95 -9.45 5.82
CA ARG A 92 -1.47 -10.83 5.84
C ARG A 92 -1.46 -11.42 7.25
N GLU A 93 -0.40 -11.21 8.02
CA GLU A 93 -0.30 -11.65 9.41
C GLU A 93 -1.39 -10.99 10.27
N ALA A 94 -1.58 -9.68 10.13
CA ALA A 94 -2.62 -8.94 10.87
C ALA A 94 -4.04 -9.42 10.52
N LEU A 95 -4.29 -9.79 9.26
CA LEU A 95 -5.58 -10.35 8.82
C LEU A 95 -5.78 -11.81 9.23
N GLN A 96 -4.70 -12.57 9.48
CA GLN A 96 -4.73 -13.98 9.87
C GLN A 96 -4.75 -14.19 11.38
N SER A 97 -4.45 -13.16 12.18
CA SER A 97 -4.59 -13.22 13.64
C SER A 97 -6.07 -13.42 14.00
N PRO A 98 -6.49 -14.61 14.46
CA PRO A 98 -7.89 -14.90 14.68
C PRO A 98 -8.43 -14.03 15.81
N LEU A 99 -9.52 -13.31 15.56
CA LEU A 99 -10.35 -12.79 16.64
C LEU A 99 -10.74 -13.99 17.53
N PRO A 100 -10.56 -13.95 18.87
CA PRO A 100 -11.12 -14.99 19.72
C PRO A 100 -12.64 -15.06 19.45
N PRO A 101 -13.23 -16.26 19.37
CA PRO A 101 -14.67 -16.37 19.18
C PRO A 101 -15.34 -15.69 20.37
N SER A 102 -15.98 -14.55 20.13
CA SER A 102 -16.83 -13.87 21.10
C SER A 102 -17.93 -14.83 21.53
N GLY A 103 -17.68 -15.56 22.61
CA GLY A 103 -18.63 -16.45 23.25
C GLY A 103 -19.86 -15.65 23.62
N LYS A 104 -20.99 -16.03 23.01
CA LYS A 104 -22.31 -15.58 23.45
C LYS A 104 -22.49 -16.03 24.90
N LYS A 105 -22.78 -15.09 25.79
CA LYS A 105 -23.46 -15.39 27.07
C LYS A 105 -24.95 -15.35 26.83
#